data_AF-A0A814AU40-F1
#
_entry.id   AF-A0A814AU40-F1
#
_cell.length_a   1.000
_cell.length_b   1.000
_cell.length_c   1.000
_cell.angle_alpha   90.00
_cell.angle_beta   90.00
_cell.angle_gamma   90.00
#
_symmetry.space_group_name_H-M   'P 1'
#
loop_
_entity.id
_entity.type
_entity.pdbx_description
1 polymer ?
#
loop_
_entity_poly.entity_id
_entity_poly.type
_entity_poly.pdbx_seq_one_letter_code
_entity_poly.pdbx_strand_id
1 'polypeptide(L)'
;MDTTDEANVAQYIQRLSDIDIEPLEKLMPIDGYEDMPLVPLDIALEPLVSSISGIHIYAYSAKERCKNPPANELTIDESASIMLYSMDSKFGNKSFHVILNETLKSADKNKLEPWLLYLKLFFTALSHLPSTRRQVYRGIKLDLSKEYPVGETIVWSGFSSCTTSINFVQSELFLGTTGPRTIFSITCYFGKDIGNHSYYSSENETVIFPPTQFKVIDCLNQGNGLHIIQLQEIQPCFSRLHAPVFSSISKKPSSSPKPDCLYFPYSVYVDDDQTIYIADHGNNHVIAWKYGATSGQLIASGNGSGFNGSGCETNQLNKPINVVVDRRRNHVFISDSGNMRVVRWPCENGTNGEVIISNISCRGLGIDNNGDLYVSDWKKNEVRRWKQGETEGAIVAGGNGWS
;
A
#
# COMPACT_ATOMS: atom_id res chain seq x y z
N MET A 1 33.51 5.76 -15.20
CA MET A 1 32.16 5.31 -14.79
C MET A 1 32.32 4.74 -13.41
N ASP A 2 31.53 5.24 -12.48
CA ASP A 2 31.66 4.92 -11.06
C ASP A 2 31.19 3.47 -10.83
N THR A 3 31.89 2.70 -9.98
CA THR A 3 31.59 1.27 -9.73
C THR A 3 30.16 1.04 -9.20
N THR A 4 29.55 2.09 -8.66
CA THR A 4 28.17 2.17 -8.19
C THR A 4 27.15 2.12 -9.33
N ASP A 5 27.46 2.69 -10.51
CA ASP A 5 26.57 2.69 -11.67
C ASP A 5 26.48 1.31 -12.32
N GLU A 6 27.59 0.57 -12.41
CA GLU A 6 27.60 -0.77 -13.03
C GLU A 6 26.80 -1.80 -12.21
N ALA A 7 26.88 -1.74 -10.88
CA ALA A 7 26.10 -2.60 -10.00
C ALA A 7 24.59 -2.30 -10.08
N ASN A 8 24.22 -1.02 -10.13
CA ASN A 8 22.84 -0.58 -10.30
C ASN A 8 22.27 -1.05 -11.66
N VAL A 9 23.06 -0.92 -12.73
CA VAL A 9 22.70 -1.39 -14.08
C VAL A 9 22.51 -2.90 -14.12
N ALA A 10 23.42 -3.69 -13.52
CA ALA A 10 23.30 -5.16 -13.49
C ALA A 10 22.03 -5.64 -12.76
N GLN A 11 21.58 -4.91 -11.74
CA GLN A 11 20.39 -5.24 -10.96
C GLN A 11 19.09 -4.89 -11.69
N TYR A 12 19.03 -3.73 -12.33
CA TYR A 12 17.93 -3.42 -13.24
C TYR A 12 17.79 -4.43 -14.37
N ILE A 13 18.93 -4.82 -14.94
CA ILE A 13 19.03 -5.85 -15.95
C ILE A 13 18.40 -7.16 -15.46
N GLN A 14 18.62 -7.55 -14.20
CA GLN A 14 17.96 -8.72 -13.63
C GLN A 14 16.41 -8.59 -13.70
N ARG A 15 15.82 -7.46 -13.32
CA ARG A 15 14.34 -7.25 -13.37
C ARG A 15 13.74 -7.32 -14.77
N LEU A 16 14.45 -6.75 -15.74
CA LEU A 16 14.07 -6.78 -17.15
C LEU A 16 14.27 -8.17 -17.78
N SER A 17 15.21 -8.96 -17.25
CA SER A 17 15.57 -10.29 -17.75
C SER A 17 15.02 -11.44 -16.92
N ASP A 18 14.27 -11.14 -15.85
CA ASP A 18 13.85 -12.12 -14.84
C ASP A 18 13.35 -13.39 -15.50
N ILE A 19 14.07 -14.46 -15.19
CA ILE A 19 14.05 -15.77 -15.82
C ILE A 19 12.83 -16.50 -15.30
N ASP A 20 11.65 -16.15 -15.81
CA ASP A 20 10.46 -16.96 -15.63
C ASP A 20 9.71 -17.02 -16.95
N ILE A 21 9.59 -18.24 -17.46
CA ILE A 21 8.65 -18.57 -18.52
C ILE A 21 7.27 -18.21 -17.96
N GLU A 22 6.61 -17.22 -18.58
CA GLU A 22 5.22 -16.93 -18.26
C GLU A 22 4.43 -18.23 -18.41
N PRO A 23 3.70 -18.69 -17.37
CA PRO A 23 2.78 -19.79 -17.55
C PRO A 23 1.73 -19.27 -18.52
N LEU A 24 1.85 -19.63 -19.80
CA LEU A 24 0.96 -19.23 -20.89
C LEU A 24 -0.48 -19.75 -20.70
N GLU A 25 -0.78 -20.31 -19.53
CA GLU A 25 -2.08 -20.68 -19.05
C GLU A 25 -2.89 -19.44 -18.62
N LYS A 26 -4.19 -19.47 -18.90
CA LYS A 26 -5.11 -18.41 -18.48
C LYS A 26 -5.35 -18.53 -16.97
N LEU A 27 -4.56 -17.82 -16.18
CA LEU A 27 -4.87 -17.63 -14.76
C LEU A 27 -6.06 -16.67 -14.60
N MET A 28 -6.93 -16.97 -13.63
CA MET A 28 -8.06 -16.09 -13.29
C MET A 28 -7.53 -14.71 -12.85
N PRO A 29 -8.32 -13.63 -13.09
CA PRO A 29 -7.99 -12.29 -12.63
C PRO A 29 -7.61 -12.26 -11.15
N ILE A 30 -6.73 -11.33 -10.79
CA ILE A 30 -6.44 -11.03 -9.39
C ILE A 30 -7.72 -10.48 -8.77
N ASP A 31 -8.22 -11.13 -7.74
CA ASP A 31 -9.45 -10.78 -7.03
C ASP A 31 -9.19 -10.60 -5.52
N GLY A 32 -10.13 -9.97 -4.83
CA GLY A 32 -10.12 -9.80 -3.38
C GLY A 32 -9.33 -8.60 -2.88
N TYR A 33 -8.40 -8.05 -3.67
CA TYR A 33 -7.70 -6.80 -3.30
C TYR A 33 -8.63 -5.58 -3.40
N GLU A 34 -9.67 -5.62 -4.23
CA GLU A 34 -10.60 -4.49 -4.38
C GLU A 34 -11.33 -4.18 -3.08
N ASP A 35 -11.70 -5.24 -2.37
CA ASP A 35 -12.38 -5.20 -1.07
C ASP A 35 -11.41 -4.87 0.07
N MET A 36 -10.09 -4.93 -0.19
CA MET A 36 -9.11 -4.57 0.81
C MET A 36 -9.13 -3.06 1.08
N PRO A 37 -8.94 -2.70 2.36
CA PRO A 37 -8.76 -1.32 2.71
C PRO A 37 -7.47 -0.72 2.14
N LEU A 38 -7.49 0.58 1.82
CA LEU A 38 -6.25 1.32 1.51
C LEU A 38 -5.53 1.70 2.81
N VAL A 39 -4.36 1.10 3.05
CA VAL A 39 -3.57 1.26 4.28
C VAL A 39 -2.16 1.80 4.01
N PRO A 40 -1.48 2.38 5.03
CA PRO A 40 -0.06 2.70 4.94
C PRO A 40 0.81 1.47 4.61
N LEU A 41 1.96 1.69 3.99
CA LEU A 41 2.83 0.61 3.49
C LEU A 41 3.29 -0.35 4.60
N ASP A 42 3.53 0.14 5.81
CA ASP A 42 3.91 -0.69 6.96
C ASP A 42 2.84 -1.73 7.28
N ILE A 43 1.57 -1.31 7.32
CA ILE A 43 0.42 -2.19 7.55
C ILE A 43 0.19 -3.10 6.34
N ALA A 44 0.37 -2.58 5.12
CA ALA A 44 0.17 -3.34 3.89
C ALA A 44 1.09 -4.58 3.80
N LEU A 45 2.24 -4.53 4.47
CA LEU A 45 3.27 -5.58 4.44
C LEU A 45 3.24 -6.48 5.68
N GLU A 46 2.45 -6.18 6.71
CA GLU A 46 2.35 -7.00 7.93
C GLU A 46 2.09 -8.48 7.65
N PRO A 47 1.15 -8.86 6.75
CA PRO A 47 0.89 -10.28 6.45
C PRO A 47 2.09 -10.99 5.80
N LEU A 48 2.99 -10.24 5.17
CA LEU A 48 4.15 -10.77 4.45
C LEU A 48 5.38 -10.98 5.34
N VAL A 49 5.40 -10.41 6.56
CA VAL A 49 6.58 -10.40 7.45
C VAL A 49 7.04 -11.82 7.80
N SER A 50 6.12 -12.78 7.94
CA SER A 50 6.45 -14.18 8.25
C SER A 50 7.15 -14.88 7.09
N SER A 51 6.76 -14.57 5.84
CA SER A 51 7.31 -15.15 4.62
C SER A 51 8.52 -14.40 4.07
N ILE A 52 8.64 -13.10 4.36
CA ILE A 52 9.65 -12.20 3.80
C ILE A 52 10.32 -11.46 4.97
N SER A 53 11.30 -12.13 5.58
CA SER A 53 12.01 -11.59 6.74
C SER A 53 12.74 -10.29 6.39
N GLY A 54 12.61 -9.27 7.26
CA GLY A 54 13.28 -7.97 7.07
C GLY A 54 12.56 -6.99 6.13
N ILE A 55 11.37 -7.33 5.63
CA ILE A 55 10.61 -6.48 4.69
C ILE A 55 10.32 -5.08 5.22
N HIS A 56 10.14 -4.93 6.53
CA HIS A 56 9.89 -3.66 7.20
C HIS A 56 11.08 -2.68 7.08
N ILE A 57 12.32 -3.18 7.01
CA ILE A 57 13.52 -2.35 6.82
C ILE A 57 13.51 -1.71 5.43
N TYR A 58 13.13 -2.49 4.42
CA TYR A 58 12.99 -2.01 3.05
C TYR A 58 11.79 -1.07 2.91
N ALA A 59 10.68 -1.34 3.59
CA ALA A 59 9.52 -0.44 3.64
C ALA A 59 9.88 0.93 4.24
N TYR A 60 10.61 0.94 5.36
CA TYR A 60 11.13 2.17 5.95
C TYR A 60 12.04 2.92 4.97
N SER A 61 13.00 2.22 4.37
CA SER A 61 13.93 2.80 3.40
C SER A 61 13.22 3.38 2.17
N ALA A 62 12.16 2.72 1.69
CA ALA A 62 11.33 3.20 0.59
C ALA A 62 10.60 4.50 0.95
N LYS A 63 10.02 4.56 2.17
CA LYS A 63 9.37 5.78 2.67
C LYS A 63 10.34 6.94 2.81
N GLU A 64 11.53 6.72 3.38
CA GLU A 64 12.56 7.76 3.53
C GLU A 64 12.91 8.43 2.20
N ARG A 65 13.00 7.64 1.13
CA ARG A 65 13.32 8.14 -0.22
C ARG A 65 12.19 8.93 -0.87
N CYS A 66 10.96 8.81 -0.35
CA CYS A 66 9.77 9.48 -0.86
C CYS A 66 9.36 10.74 -0.07
N LYS A 67 10.19 11.21 0.88
CA LYS A 67 9.82 12.30 1.82
C LYS A 67 9.81 13.73 1.25
N ASN A 68 10.24 13.96 0.01
CA ASN A 68 10.12 15.25 -0.68
C ASN A 68 9.02 15.09 -1.73
N PRO A 69 7.98 15.96 -1.70
CA PRO A 69 6.61 15.56 -2.00
C PRO A 69 6.58 14.69 -3.26
N PRO A 70 6.03 13.47 -3.15
CA PRO A 70 6.00 12.56 -4.29
C PRO A 70 5.37 13.24 -5.50
N ALA A 71 5.94 12.98 -6.68
CA ALA A 71 5.36 13.45 -7.93
C ALA A 71 3.93 12.89 -8.11
N ASN A 72 3.19 13.44 -9.07
CA ASN A 72 1.90 12.89 -9.51
C ASN A 72 0.81 12.81 -8.43
N GLU A 73 0.89 13.65 -7.39
CA GLU A 73 -0.08 13.72 -6.27
C GLU A 73 -0.16 12.42 -5.43
N LEU A 74 0.83 11.53 -5.55
CA LEU A 74 0.89 10.33 -4.74
C LEU A 74 1.14 10.69 -3.26
N THR A 75 0.52 9.92 -2.38
CA THR A 75 0.91 9.89 -0.97
C THR A 75 2.30 9.28 -0.81
N ILE A 76 2.96 9.52 0.34
CA ILE A 76 4.26 8.92 0.65
C ILE A 76 4.16 7.39 0.61
N ASP A 77 3.08 6.81 1.13
CA ASP A 77 2.87 5.36 1.15
C ASP A 77 2.65 4.76 -0.24
N GLU A 78 1.88 5.43 -1.10
CA GLU A 78 1.69 5.03 -2.49
C GLU A 78 3.02 5.08 -3.27
N SER A 79 3.76 6.17 -3.17
CA SER A 79 5.07 6.29 -3.82
C SER A 79 6.07 5.28 -3.27
N ALA A 80 6.07 5.05 -1.95
CA ALA A 80 6.93 4.08 -1.31
C ALA A 80 6.58 2.64 -1.73
N SER A 81 5.32 2.33 -2.05
CA SER A 81 4.92 1.02 -2.57
C SER A 81 5.56 0.73 -3.94
N ILE A 82 5.64 1.74 -4.81
CA ILE A 82 6.31 1.66 -6.12
C ILE A 82 7.83 1.64 -5.96
N MET A 83 8.36 2.42 -5.03
CA MET A 83 9.77 2.39 -4.70
C MET A 83 10.18 1.00 -4.19
N LEU A 84 9.41 0.40 -3.28
CA LEU A 84 9.70 -0.94 -2.76
C LEU A 84 9.67 -2.02 -3.85
N TYR A 85 8.73 -1.91 -4.80
CA TYR A 85 8.66 -2.82 -5.95
C TYR A 85 9.95 -2.78 -6.80
N SER A 86 10.50 -1.58 -6.99
CA SER A 86 11.68 -1.35 -7.83
C SER A 86 13.03 -1.46 -7.10
N MET A 87 13.04 -1.40 -5.77
CA MET A 87 14.25 -1.48 -4.95
C MET A 87 14.96 -2.84 -5.10
N ASP A 88 16.31 -2.80 -5.06
CA ASP A 88 17.16 -3.98 -4.82
C ASP A 88 17.02 -4.46 -3.38
N SER A 89 15.87 -5.05 -3.11
CA SER A 89 15.60 -5.78 -1.89
C SER A 89 16.13 -7.20 -2.03
N LYS A 90 16.83 -7.71 -1.00
CA LYS A 90 17.36 -9.07 -1.03
C LYS A 90 16.79 -9.86 0.13
N PHE A 91 15.88 -10.78 -0.21
CA PHE A 91 15.28 -11.73 0.70
C PHE A 91 15.80 -13.12 0.35
N GLY A 92 16.96 -13.47 0.93
CA GLY A 92 17.72 -14.63 0.48
C GLY A 92 18.34 -14.39 -0.89
N ASN A 93 17.96 -15.18 -1.89
CA ASN A 93 18.42 -15.05 -3.28
C ASN A 93 17.41 -14.36 -4.22
N LYS A 94 16.27 -13.88 -3.69
CA LYS A 94 15.21 -13.26 -4.47
C LYS A 94 14.94 -11.82 -4.04
N SER A 95 14.49 -11.03 -5.00
CA SER A 95 14.03 -9.66 -4.79
C SER A 95 12.53 -9.60 -4.53
N PHE A 96 12.04 -8.48 -4.01
CA PHE A 96 10.61 -8.30 -3.73
C PHE A 96 9.72 -8.52 -4.97
N HIS A 97 10.07 -7.94 -6.12
CA HIS A 97 9.30 -8.11 -7.36
C HIS A 97 9.34 -9.55 -7.88
N VAL A 98 10.46 -10.27 -7.72
CA VAL A 98 10.53 -11.70 -8.09
C VAL A 98 9.56 -12.51 -7.24
N ILE A 99 9.57 -12.33 -5.91
CA ILE A 99 8.67 -13.06 -5.01
C ILE A 99 7.20 -12.73 -5.31
N LEU A 100 6.89 -11.45 -5.55
CA LEU A 100 5.55 -11.02 -5.95
C LEU A 100 5.12 -11.67 -7.27
N ASN A 101 5.96 -11.62 -8.30
CA ASN A 101 5.65 -12.18 -9.61
C ASN A 101 5.51 -13.71 -9.58
N GLU A 102 6.34 -14.43 -8.84
CA GLU A 102 6.19 -15.87 -8.62
C GLU A 102 4.85 -16.19 -7.93
N THR A 103 4.43 -15.36 -6.98
CA THR A 103 3.15 -15.53 -6.30
C THR A 103 1.99 -15.30 -7.26
N LEU A 104 2.04 -14.25 -8.08
CA LEU A 104 1.02 -13.92 -9.08
C LEU A 104 0.89 -14.99 -10.17
N LYS A 105 2.01 -15.62 -10.55
CA LYS A 105 2.09 -16.73 -11.51
C LYS A 105 1.71 -18.07 -10.91
N SER A 106 1.53 -18.17 -9.60
CA SER A 106 1.19 -19.43 -8.94
C SER A 106 -0.25 -19.83 -9.24
N ALA A 107 -0.46 -21.12 -9.55
CA ALA A 107 -1.80 -21.69 -9.63
C ALA A 107 -2.49 -21.74 -8.24
N ASP A 108 -1.71 -21.76 -7.16
CA ASP A 108 -2.21 -21.74 -5.78
C ASP A 108 -2.54 -20.31 -5.34
N LYS A 109 -3.83 -19.95 -5.45
CA LYS A 109 -4.32 -18.60 -5.13
C LYS A 109 -4.26 -18.25 -3.64
N ASN A 110 -4.19 -19.23 -2.74
CA ASN A 110 -4.05 -18.96 -1.30
C ASN A 110 -2.73 -18.25 -0.99
N LYS A 111 -1.71 -18.42 -1.83
CA LYS A 111 -0.43 -17.69 -1.69
C LYS A 111 -0.57 -16.20 -1.93
N LEU A 112 -1.63 -15.76 -2.61
CA LEU A 112 -1.87 -14.36 -2.92
C LEU A 112 -2.58 -13.61 -1.77
N GLU A 113 -3.25 -14.33 -0.88
CA GLU A 113 -4.01 -13.73 0.24
C GLU A 113 -3.16 -12.77 1.10
N PRO A 114 -1.92 -13.10 1.50
CA PRO A 114 -1.07 -12.17 2.25
C PRO A 114 -0.67 -10.89 1.47
N TRP A 115 -0.80 -10.90 0.15
CA TRP A 115 -0.41 -9.77 -0.71
C TRP A 115 -1.54 -8.79 -0.96
N LEU A 116 -2.79 -9.10 -0.62
CA LEU A 116 -3.95 -8.33 -1.06
C LEU A 116 -3.92 -6.87 -0.56
N LEU A 117 -3.44 -6.61 0.66
CA LEU A 117 -3.27 -5.24 1.18
C LEU A 117 -2.18 -4.47 0.43
N TYR A 118 -1.04 -5.11 0.15
CA TYR A 118 0.02 -4.51 -0.66
C TYR A 118 -0.46 -4.23 -2.09
N LEU A 119 -1.15 -5.18 -2.72
CA LEU A 119 -1.71 -5.03 -4.07
C LEU A 119 -2.72 -3.90 -4.14
N LYS A 120 -3.58 -3.74 -3.11
CA LYS A 120 -4.51 -2.60 -3.02
C LYS A 120 -3.77 -1.28 -3.02
N LEU A 121 -2.75 -1.12 -2.18
CA LEU A 121 -1.95 0.10 -2.11
C LEU A 121 -1.20 0.35 -3.43
N PHE A 122 -0.53 -0.67 -3.95
CA PHE A 122 0.28 -0.58 -5.14
C PHE A 122 -0.54 -0.28 -6.39
N PHE A 123 -1.68 -0.96 -6.60
CA PHE A 123 -2.57 -0.66 -7.72
C PHE A 123 -3.21 0.72 -7.62
N THR A 124 -3.55 1.18 -6.41
CA THR A 124 -4.04 2.56 -6.20
C THR A 124 -2.96 3.57 -6.60
N ALA A 125 -1.72 3.37 -6.14
CA ALA A 125 -0.59 4.22 -6.51
C ALA A 125 -0.37 4.28 -8.02
N LEU A 126 -0.35 3.13 -8.69
CA LEU A 126 -0.18 3.08 -10.14
C LEU A 126 -1.37 3.69 -10.91
N SER A 127 -2.57 3.70 -10.34
CA SER A 127 -3.75 4.30 -10.96
C SER A 127 -3.63 5.83 -11.11
N HIS A 128 -2.91 6.50 -10.19
CA HIS A 128 -2.62 7.94 -10.24
C HIS A 128 -1.55 8.29 -11.29
N LEU A 129 -0.75 7.32 -11.74
CA LEU A 129 0.24 7.54 -12.78
C LEU A 129 -0.41 7.61 -14.17
N PRO A 130 0.09 8.45 -15.07
CA PRO A 130 -0.43 8.54 -16.43
C PRO A 130 -0.23 7.21 -17.16
N SER A 131 -1.30 6.71 -17.79
CA SER A 131 -1.18 5.62 -18.75
C SER A 131 -0.56 6.14 -20.04
N THR A 132 0.42 5.43 -20.56
CA THR A 132 1.18 5.89 -21.73
C THR A 132 1.05 4.88 -22.86
N ARG A 133 0.47 5.32 -23.98
CA ARG A 133 0.49 4.53 -25.21
C ARG A 133 1.84 4.69 -25.87
N ARG A 134 2.64 3.61 -25.87
CA ARG A 134 4.00 3.64 -26.44
C ARG A 134 4.47 2.22 -26.78
N GLN A 135 5.52 2.16 -27.61
CA GLN A 135 6.26 0.93 -27.80
C GLN A 135 7.21 0.72 -26.62
N VAL A 136 7.18 -0.46 -26.03
CA VAL A 136 8.08 -0.87 -24.95
C VAL A 136 8.75 -2.20 -25.29
N TYR A 137 9.89 -2.47 -24.66
CA TYR A 137 10.72 -3.62 -24.95
C TYR A 137 11.05 -4.38 -23.67
N ARG A 138 11.13 -5.71 -23.79
CA ARG A 138 11.59 -6.63 -22.75
C ARG A 138 12.48 -7.70 -23.39
N GLY A 139 13.60 -8.06 -22.77
CA GLY A 139 14.53 -9.05 -23.31
C GLY A 139 14.72 -10.22 -22.36
N ILE A 140 14.76 -11.43 -22.92
CA ILE A 140 14.98 -12.68 -22.17
C ILE A 140 16.10 -13.49 -22.86
N LYS A 141 17.03 -14.06 -22.09
CA LYS A 141 18.13 -14.91 -22.60
C LYS A 141 17.68 -16.36 -22.88
N LEU A 142 16.56 -16.50 -23.59
CA LEU A 142 15.99 -17.77 -24.06
C LEU A 142 15.39 -17.57 -25.46
N ASP A 143 15.36 -18.63 -26.26
CA ASP A 143 14.54 -18.68 -27.47
C ASP A 143 13.12 -19.06 -27.07
N LEU A 144 12.18 -18.12 -27.23
CA LEU A 144 10.75 -18.29 -26.92
C LEU A 144 9.87 -18.30 -28.18
N SER A 145 10.48 -18.43 -29.36
CA SER A 145 9.76 -18.32 -30.63
C SER A 145 8.67 -19.39 -30.81
N LYS A 146 8.79 -20.55 -30.16
CA LYS A 146 7.81 -21.65 -30.26
C LYS A 146 6.64 -21.48 -29.30
N GLU A 147 6.89 -20.83 -28.17
CA GLU A 147 5.95 -20.56 -27.09
C GLU A 147 5.00 -19.40 -27.45
N TYR A 148 5.38 -18.57 -28.41
CA TYR A 148 4.60 -17.42 -28.89
C TYR A 148 4.27 -17.54 -30.39
N PRO A 149 3.37 -18.47 -30.77
CA PRO A 149 2.94 -18.62 -32.15
C PRO A 149 2.18 -17.39 -32.66
N VAL A 150 2.50 -16.95 -33.87
CA VAL A 150 1.88 -15.79 -34.51
C VAL A 150 0.36 -15.99 -34.68
N GLY A 151 -0.41 -14.96 -34.32
CA GLY A 151 -1.87 -14.95 -34.39
C GLY A 151 -2.56 -15.34 -33.09
N GLU A 152 -1.87 -16.05 -32.18
CA GLU A 152 -2.43 -16.49 -30.91
C GLU A 152 -2.54 -15.35 -29.88
N THR A 153 -3.39 -15.58 -28.88
CA THR A 153 -3.52 -14.71 -27.71
C THR A 153 -2.81 -15.34 -26.52
N ILE A 154 -1.85 -14.61 -25.96
CA ILE A 154 -1.08 -15.02 -24.78
C ILE A 154 -1.45 -14.13 -23.59
N VAL A 155 -1.22 -14.64 -22.37
CA VAL A 155 -1.48 -13.90 -21.12
C VAL A 155 -0.19 -13.84 -20.32
N TRP A 156 0.17 -12.63 -19.87
CA TRP A 156 1.22 -12.44 -18.87
C TRP A 156 0.56 -12.25 -17.51
N SER A 157 0.96 -13.07 -16.55
CA SER A 157 0.29 -13.18 -15.25
C SER A 157 1.03 -12.45 -14.13
N GLY A 158 2.27 -12.02 -14.37
CA GLY A 158 3.03 -11.15 -13.47
C GLY A 158 3.09 -9.70 -13.93
N PHE A 159 3.55 -8.81 -13.05
CA PHE A 159 3.97 -7.48 -13.47
C PHE A 159 5.17 -7.58 -14.40
N SER A 160 5.10 -6.88 -15.53
CA SER A 160 6.17 -6.89 -16.52
C SER A 160 6.82 -5.53 -16.58
N SER A 161 8.04 -5.44 -16.05
CA SER A 161 8.89 -4.27 -16.25
C SER A 161 9.41 -4.25 -17.68
N CYS A 162 9.27 -3.11 -18.35
CA CYS A 162 9.71 -2.89 -19.72
C CYS A 162 10.45 -1.55 -19.83
N THR A 163 11.30 -1.45 -20.85
CA THR A 163 12.04 -0.22 -21.17
C THR A 163 11.56 0.37 -22.48
N THR A 164 11.61 1.70 -22.61
CA THR A 164 11.36 2.38 -23.89
C THR A 164 12.60 2.41 -24.80
N SER A 165 13.78 2.06 -24.27
CA SER A 165 15.06 2.12 -24.98
C SER A 165 15.48 0.74 -25.51
N ILE A 166 15.37 0.56 -26.83
CA ILE A 166 15.84 -0.68 -27.50
C ILE A 166 17.36 -0.83 -27.42
N ASN A 167 18.11 0.27 -27.38
CA ASN A 167 19.58 0.23 -27.27
C ASN A 167 20.03 -0.37 -25.95
N PHE A 168 19.26 -0.15 -24.88
CA PHE A 168 19.53 -0.77 -23.59
C PHE A 168 19.37 -2.30 -23.66
N VAL A 169 18.38 -2.75 -24.43
CA VAL A 169 18.07 -4.17 -24.64
C VAL A 169 19.17 -4.91 -25.41
N GLN A 170 19.98 -4.22 -26.23
CA GLN A 170 21.05 -4.87 -27.00
C GLN A 170 22.41 -4.86 -26.29
N SER A 171 22.52 -4.25 -25.11
CA SER A 171 23.79 -4.18 -24.39
C SER A 171 24.30 -5.57 -24.00
N GLU A 172 25.63 -5.76 -24.01
CA GLU A 172 26.29 -7.02 -23.61
C GLU A 172 25.95 -7.42 -22.16
N LEU A 173 25.71 -6.43 -21.30
CA LEU A 173 25.25 -6.66 -19.94
C LEU A 173 23.83 -7.25 -19.90
N PHE A 174 22.97 -6.96 -20.88
CA PHE A 174 21.55 -7.32 -20.85
C PHE A 174 21.21 -8.58 -21.67
N LEU A 175 21.35 -8.55 -23.00
CA LEU A 175 21.03 -9.71 -23.85
C LEU A 175 22.25 -10.33 -24.54
N GLY A 176 23.33 -9.55 -24.69
CA GLY A 176 24.46 -9.97 -25.51
C GLY A 176 24.17 -9.99 -27.00
N THR A 177 25.21 -10.22 -27.78
CA THR A 177 25.16 -10.26 -29.25
C THR A 177 25.03 -11.67 -29.84
N THR A 178 25.13 -12.71 -29.01
CA THR A 178 25.10 -14.12 -29.44
C THR A 178 24.33 -15.01 -28.45
N GLY A 179 23.96 -16.22 -28.87
CA GLY A 179 23.21 -17.18 -28.05
C GLY A 179 21.69 -17.02 -28.12
N PRO A 180 20.93 -18.01 -27.59
CA PRO A 180 19.46 -18.00 -27.63
C PRO A 180 18.90 -16.85 -26.81
N ARG A 181 18.12 -15.98 -27.46
CA ARG A 181 17.53 -14.80 -26.83
C ARG A 181 16.30 -14.30 -27.57
N THR A 182 15.42 -13.65 -26.84
CA THR A 182 14.16 -13.10 -27.33
C THR A 182 14.02 -11.65 -26.91
N ILE A 183 13.67 -10.77 -27.85
CA ILE A 183 13.22 -9.40 -27.59
C ILE A 183 11.71 -9.36 -27.85
N PHE A 184 10.95 -9.02 -26.82
CA PHE A 184 9.55 -8.64 -26.97
C PHE A 184 9.49 -7.17 -27.38
N SER A 185 8.88 -6.90 -28.52
CA SER A 185 8.52 -5.56 -28.98
C SER A 185 7.02 -5.39 -28.77
N ILE A 186 6.65 -4.63 -27.74
CA ILE A 186 5.28 -4.60 -27.22
C ILE A 186 4.65 -3.24 -27.53
N THR A 187 3.57 -3.25 -28.30
CA THR A 187 2.67 -2.10 -28.42
C THR A 187 1.77 -2.08 -27.18
N CYS A 188 2.09 -1.18 -26.26
CA CYS A 188 1.43 -1.03 -24.97
C CYS A 188 0.49 0.18 -24.97
N TYR A 189 -0.70 0.03 -24.41
CA TYR A 189 -1.73 1.07 -24.31
C TYR A 189 -1.89 1.58 -22.88
N PHE A 190 -1.76 0.71 -21.87
CA PHE A 190 -2.09 1.05 -20.48
C PHE A 190 -0.91 1.04 -19.51
N GLY A 191 0.31 0.82 -20.01
CA GLY A 191 1.53 0.81 -19.21
C GLY A 191 1.72 2.08 -18.39
N LYS A 192 2.20 1.90 -17.16
CA LYS A 192 2.43 3.00 -16.21
C LYS A 192 3.90 3.32 -16.13
N ASP A 193 4.21 4.59 -16.37
CA ASP A 193 5.56 5.12 -16.26
C ASP A 193 5.87 5.32 -14.78
N ILE A 194 6.78 4.50 -14.24
CA ILE A 194 7.15 4.56 -12.83
C ILE A 194 8.50 5.24 -12.60
N GLY A 195 9.17 5.78 -13.63
CA GLY A 195 10.55 6.27 -13.53
C GLY A 195 10.76 7.26 -12.38
N ASN A 196 9.84 8.21 -12.18
CA ASN A 196 9.92 9.20 -11.10
C ASN A 196 9.72 8.64 -9.68
N HIS A 197 9.21 7.41 -9.57
CA HIS A 197 8.91 6.72 -8.32
C HIS A 197 9.69 5.41 -8.18
N SER A 198 10.58 5.12 -9.13
CA SER A 198 11.43 3.94 -9.15
C SER A 198 12.74 4.22 -8.44
N TYR A 199 13.31 3.20 -7.79
CA TYR A 199 14.64 3.30 -7.16
C TYR A 199 15.72 3.72 -8.16
N TYR A 200 15.51 3.40 -9.44
CA TYR A 200 16.37 3.74 -10.55
C TYR A 200 15.69 4.78 -11.44
N SER A 201 15.83 6.06 -11.10
CA SER A 201 15.10 7.16 -11.75
C SER A 201 15.55 7.47 -13.19
N SER A 202 16.72 6.98 -13.61
CA SER A 202 17.23 7.11 -14.98
C SER A 202 16.65 6.08 -15.94
N GLU A 203 15.92 5.09 -15.42
CA GLU A 203 15.30 4.03 -16.19
C GLU A 203 13.88 4.50 -16.50
N ASN A 204 13.60 4.81 -17.77
CA ASN A 204 12.25 5.08 -18.28
C ASN A 204 11.39 3.80 -18.22
N GLU A 205 11.22 3.26 -17.01
CA GLU A 205 10.62 1.98 -16.70
C GLU A 205 9.10 2.12 -16.82
N THR A 206 8.55 1.32 -17.72
CA THR A 206 7.10 1.19 -17.90
C THR A 206 6.69 -0.18 -17.38
N VAL A 207 5.82 -0.21 -16.39
CA VAL A 207 5.27 -1.45 -15.83
C VAL A 207 3.95 -1.78 -16.53
N ILE A 208 3.82 -3.01 -16.99
CA ILE A 208 2.57 -3.58 -17.50
C ILE A 208 1.94 -4.45 -16.40
N PHE A 209 0.61 -4.37 -16.28
CA PHE A 209 -0.15 -4.99 -15.20
C PHE A 209 -0.41 -6.47 -15.44
N PRO A 210 -0.58 -7.26 -14.37
CA PRO A 210 -1.17 -8.57 -14.44
C PRO A 210 -2.70 -8.57 -14.21
N PRO A 211 -3.45 -9.51 -14.81
CA PRO A 211 -3.09 -10.23 -16.03
C PRO A 211 -3.26 -9.32 -17.25
N THR A 212 -2.30 -9.31 -18.18
CA THR A 212 -2.44 -8.61 -19.48
C THR A 212 -2.48 -9.62 -20.61
N GLN A 213 -3.43 -9.44 -21.53
CA GLN A 213 -3.55 -10.24 -22.75
C GLN A 213 -2.86 -9.54 -23.92
N PHE A 214 -2.10 -10.31 -24.68
CA PHE A 214 -1.43 -9.83 -25.88
C PHE A 214 -1.80 -10.71 -27.07
N LYS A 215 -1.96 -10.09 -28.23
CA LYS A 215 -1.94 -10.80 -29.50
C LYS A 215 -0.50 -10.88 -29.99
N VAL A 216 -0.06 -12.07 -30.38
CA VAL A 216 1.23 -12.25 -31.07
C VAL A 216 1.05 -11.80 -32.52
N ILE A 217 1.70 -10.71 -32.88
CA ILE A 217 1.55 -10.09 -34.20
C ILE A 217 2.51 -10.70 -35.21
N ASP A 218 3.77 -10.87 -34.82
CA ASP A 218 4.81 -11.39 -35.71
C ASP A 218 6.00 -11.93 -34.88
N CYS A 219 6.85 -12.74 -35.51
CA CYS A 219 8.08 -13.26 -34.93
C CYS A 219 9.20 -13.26 -35.99
N LEU A 220 10.19 -12.39 -35.80
CA LEU A 220 11.36 -12.26 -36.68
C LEU A 220 12.56 -13.00 -36.11
N ASN A 221 13.16 -13.91 -36.87
CA ASN A 221 14.49 -14.45 -36.59
C ASN A 221 15.56 -13.52 -37.21
N GLN A 222 16.36 -12.86 -36.37
CA GLN A 222 17.39 -11.91 -36.80
C GLN A 222 18.77 -12.59 -36.98
N GLY A 223 18.87 -13.90 -36.79
CA GLY A 223 20.13 -14.64 -36.77
C GLY A 223 20.87 -14.53 -35.43
N ASN A 224 22.00 -15.25 -35.33
CA ASN A 224 22.82 -15.32 -34.11
C ASN A 224 22.08 -15.75 -32.83
N GLY A 225 20.92 -16.42 -32.97
CA GLY A 225 20.09 -16.86 -31.85
C GLY A 225 19.08 -15.82 -31.33
N LEU A 226 18.91 -14.68 -32.02
CA LEU A 226 17.95 -13.64 -31.63
C LEU A 226 16.60 -13.79 -32.36
N HIS A 227 15.53 -13.89 -31.58
CA HIS A 227 14.16 -13.73 -32.04
C HIS A 227 13.57 -12.41 -31.54
N ILE A 228 12.83 -11.71 -32.39
CA ILE A 228 12.06 -10.53 -32.02
C ILE A 228 10.59 -10.87 -32.16
N ILE A 229 9.86 -10.89 -31.05
CA ILE A 229 8.45 -11.24 -30.98
C ILE A 229 7.66 -9.95 -30.81
N GLN A 230 6.77 -9.66 -31.75
CA GLN A 230 5.91 -8.50 -31.70
C GLN A 230 4.62 -8.84 -30.97
N LEU A 231 4.34 -8.10 -29.91
CA LEU A 231 3.13 -8.24 -29.10
C LEU A 231 2.31 -6.96 -29.19
N GLN A 232 1.00 -7.11 -29.25
CA GLN A 232 0.06 -5.99 -29.13
C GLN A 232 -0.88 -6.27 -27.96
N GLU A 233 -0.91 -5.37 -26.98
CA GLU A 233 -1.86 -5.45 -25.87
C GLU A 233 -3.30 -5.40 -26.40
N ILE A 234 -4.13 -6.34 -25.98
CA ILE A 234 -5.53 -6.44 -26.43
C ILE A 234 -6.40 -5.44 -25.66
N GLN A 235 -7.29 -4.76 -26.37
CA GLN A 235 -8.26 -3.82 -25.80
C GLN A 235 -9.70 -4.38 -25.89
N PRO A 236 -10.57 -4.11 -24.89
CA PRO A 236 -10.27 -3.49 -23.60
C PRO A 236 -9.45 -4.44 -22.71
N CYS A 237 -8.58 -3.88 -21.85
CA CYS A 237 -7.77 -4.69 -20.94
C CYS A 237 -8.69 -5.50 -20.01
N PHE A 238 -8.42 -6.79 -19.83
CA PHE A 238 -9.28 -7.70 -19.06
C PHE A 238 -9.18 -7.47 -17.53
N SER A 239 -8.29 -6.59 -17.09
CA SER A 239 -8.17 -6.15 -15.70
C SER A 239 -9.10 -4.94 -15.48
N ARG A 240 -10.01 -5.06 -14.51
CA ARG A 240 -10.96 -4.01 -14.07
C ARG A 240 -10.25 -2.83 -13.39
N LEU A 241 -9.16 -2.32 -13.95
CA LEU A 241 -8.66 -0.98 -13.70
C LEU A 241 -9.47 0.03 -14.50
N HIS A 242 -10.78 0.03 -14.30
CA HIS A 242 -11.36 1.34 -14.07
C HIS A 242 -10.92 1.69 -12.66
N ALA A 243 -9.91 2.57 -12.56
CA ALA A 243 -9.86 3.48 -11.43
C ALA A 243 -11.31 3.97 -11.21
N PRO A 244 -11.81 4.09 -9.97
CA PRO A 244 -13.08 4.76 -9.76
C PRO A 244 -12.97 6.05 -10.55
N VAL A 245 -13.77 6.16 -11.61
CA VAL A 245 -13.77 7.34 -12.47
C VAL A 245 -14.13 8.45 -11.51
N PHE A 246 -13.16 9.28 -11.14
CA PHE A 246 -13.44 10.57 -10.56
C PHE A 246 -14.07 11.39 -11.69
N SER A 247 -15.35 11.12 -11.96
CA SER A 247 -16.20 12.11 -12.58
C SER A 247 -16.34 13.20 -11.52
N SER A 248 -15.48 14.20 -11.64
CA SER A 248 -15.74 15.51 -11.09
C SER A 248 -17.13 15.92 -11.58
N ILE A 249 -18.08 15.84 -10.64
CA ILE A 249 -19.26 16.70 -10.44
C ILE A 249 -20.44 15.86 -9.89
N SER A 250 -20.63 16.00 -8.58
CA SER A 250 -21.91 16.04 -7.86
C SER A 250 -22.93 14.90 -8.06
N LYS A 251 -22.87 13.88 -7.20
CA LYS A 251 -23.89 13.57 -6.17
C LYS A 251 -23.55 12.22 -5.52
N LYS A 252 -23.27 12.27 -4.21
CA LYS A 252 -23.17 11.13 -3.29
C LYS A 252 -24.35 10.16 -3.51
N PRO A 253 -24.15 8.83 -3.50
CA PRO A 253 -25.22 7.92 -3.11
C PRO A 253 -25.58 8.26 -1.66
N SER A 254 -26.81 8.72 -1.47
CA SER A 254 -27.40 9.02 -0.18
C SER A 254 -27.68 7.71 0.55
N SER A 255 -26.73 7.21 1.32
CA SER A 255 -27.04 6.35 2.46
C SER A 255 -25.98 6.58 3.52
N SER A 256 -26.40 7.19 4.62
CA SER A 256 -25.65 7.25 5.87
C SER A 256 -25.12 5.86 6.23
N PRO A 257 -23.82 5.71 6.52
CA PRO A 257 -23.29 4.52 7.16
C PRO A 257 -24.01 4.30 8.49
N LYS A 258 -24.43 3.06 8.68
CA LYS A 258 -25.11 2.64 9.91
C LYS A 258 -24.06 2.55 11.02
N PRO A 259 -24.41 2.83 12.29
CA PRO A 259 -23.55 2.63 13.47
C PRO A 259 -22.98 1.21 13.64
N ASP A 260 -23.36 0.29 12.77
CA ASP A 260 -23.10 -1.15 12.83
C ASP A 260 -21.98 -1.57 11.86
N CYS A 261 -21.44 -0.62 11.08
CA CYS A 261 -20.38 -0.87 10.11
C CYS A 261 -19.08 -0.20 10.57
N LEU A 262 -18.16 -1.00 11.11
CA LEU A 262 -16.81 -0.55 11.48
C LEU A 262 -15.92 -0.42 10.23
N TYR A 263 -15.01 0.55 10.21
CA TYR A 263 -14.05 0.75 9.13
C TYR A 263 -12.66 1.10 9.68
N PHE A 264 -11.77 0.10 9.73
CA PHE A 264 -10.49 0.17 10.42
C PHE A 264 -10.60 0.42 11.94
N PRO A 265 -11.14 -0.51 12.73
CA PRO A 265 -11.03 -0.39 14.18
C PRO A 265 -9.56 -0.59 14.61
N TYR A 266 -8.99 0.38 15.33
CA TYR A 266 -7.57 0.34 15.77
C TYR A 266 -7.41 -0.07 17.23
N SER A 267 -8.45 0.11 18.04
CA SER A 267 -8.40 -0.19 19.47
C SER A 267 -9.77 -0.58 19.97
N VAL A 268 -9.76 -1.48 20.96
CA VAL A 268 -10.91 -1.90 21.73
C VAL A 268 -10.65 -1.70 23.22
N TYR A 269 -11.66 -1.26 23.95
CA TYR A 269 -11.70 -1.23 25.40
C TYR A 269 -12.99 -1.88 25.87
N VAL A 270 -12.92 -2.75 26.88
CA VAL A 270 -14.09 -3.41 27.47
C VAL A 270 -14.21 -2.96 28.91
N ASP A 271 -15.35 -2.37 29.27
CA ASP A 271 -15.64 -1.98 30.66
C ASP A 271 -16.24 -3.12 31.49
N ASP A 272 -16.38 -2.90 32.79
CA ASP A 272 -16.94 -3.88 33.74
C ASP A 272 -18.40 -4.25 33.44
N ASP A 273 -19.13 -3.38 32.72
CA ASP A 273 -20.50 -3.61 32.25
C ASP A 273 -20.53 -4.44 30.94
N GLN A 274 -19.36 -4.93 30.48
CA GLN A 274 -19.16 -5.61 29.21
C GLN A 274 -19.55 -4.76 27.99
N THR A 275 -19.45 -3.43 28.11
CA THR A 275 -19.58 -2.51 26.99
C THR A 275 -18.25 -2.41 26.26
N ILE A 276 -18.28 -2.66 24.97
CA ILE A 276 -17.12 -2.65 24.07
C ILE A 276 -17.05 -1.28 23.40
N TYR A 277 -16.02 -0.49 23.71
CA TYR A 277 -15.73 0.78 23.04
C TYR A 277 -14.67 0.56 21.98
N ILE A 278 -14.92 1.08 20.79
CA ILE A 278 -14.08 0.84 19.61
C ILE A 278 -13.66 2.19 19.05
N ALA A 279 -12.34 2.38 18.92
CA ALA A 279 -11.79 3.48 18.15
C ALA A 279 -11.85 3.10 16.67
N ASP A 280 -12.89 3.55 15.99
CA ASP A 280 -13.14 3.22 14.59
C ASP A 280 -12.50 4.31 13.71
N HIS A 281 -11.22 4.08 13.45
CA HIS A 281 -10.26 5.04 12.92
C HIS A 281 -10.67 5.57 11.56
N GLY A 282 -11.06 4.69 10.63
CA GLY A 282 -11.41 5.07 9.27
C GLY A 282 -12.71 5.86 9.18
N ASN A 283 -13.60 5.67 10.14
CA ASN A 283 -14.86 6.42 10.25
C ASN A 283 -14.73 7.69 11.10
N ASN A 284 -13.55 7.99 11.66
CA ASN A 284 -13.30 9.14 12.54
C ASN A 284 -14.28 9.21 13.72
N HIS A 285 -14.61 8.07 14.33
CA HIS A 285 -15.55 8.03 15.45
C HIS A 285 -15.20 6.97 16.50
N VAL A 286 -15.83 7.07 17.65
CA VAL A 286 -15.82 6.04 18.69
C VAL A 286 -17.24 5.52 18.86
N ILE A 287 -17.40 4.21 18.78
CA ILE A 287 -18.69 3.52 18.96
C ILE A 287 -18.60 2.64 20.21
N ALA A 288 -19.67 2.57 20.99
CA ALA A 288 -19.86 1.60 22.06
C ALA A 288 -20.90 0.53 21.69
N TRP A 289 -20.61 -0.73 22.00
CA TRP A 289 -21.52 -1.87 21.86
C TRP A 289 -21.75 -2.48 23.23
N LYS A 290 -22.98 -2.39 23.74
CA LYS A 290 -23.35 -3.08 24.98
C LYS A 290 -23.43 -4.59 24.72
N TYR A 291 -23.17 -5.40 25.74
CA TYR A 291 -23.31 -6.85 25.64
C TYR A 291 -24.70 -7.24 25.11
N GLY A 292 -24.73 -8.03 24.03
CA GLY A 292 -25.96 -8.48 23.37
C GLY A 292 -26.64 -7.44 22.46
N ALA A 293 -26.06 -6.25 22.26
CA ALA A 293 -26.57 -5.26 21.32
C ALA A 293 -26.34 -5.72 19.86
N THR A 294 -27.30 -5.44 18.99
CA THR A 294 -27.20 -5.69 17.53
C THR A 294 -26.67 -4.49 16.76
N SER A 295 -26.48 -3.36 17.45
CA SER A 295 -26.10 -2.09 16.83
C SER A 295 -25.25 -1.24 17.77
N GLY A 296 -24.41 -0.40 17.18
CA GLY A 296 -23.53 0.49 17.92
C GLY A 296 -24.18 1.79 18.38
N GLN A 297 -23.76 2.28 19.54
CA GLN A 297 -24.04 3.63 20.00
C GLN A 297 -22.85 4.53 19.69
N LEU A 298 -23.07 5.60 18.92
CA LEU A 298 -22.04 6.61 18.67
C LEU A 298 -21.71 7.36 19.96
N ILE A 299 -20.42 7.42 20.31
CA ILE A 299 -19.91 8.09 21.52
C ILE A 299 -19.28 9.43 21.18
N ALA A 300 -18.45 9.45 20.13
CA ALA A 300 -17.75 10.65 19.66
C ALA A 300 -17.57 10.59 18.15
N SER A 301 -17.66 11.72 17.44
CA SER A 301 -17.66 11.75 15.96
C SER A 301 -16.78 12.85 15.37
N GLY A 302 -16.40 12.73 14.09
CA GLY A 302 -15.72 13.74 13.28
C GLY A 302 -16.59 14.88 12.73
N ASN A 303 -17.92 14.76 12.77
CA ASN A 303 -18.88 15.83 12.48
C ASN A 303 -20.30 15.32 12.74
N GLY A 304 -21.20 16.18 13.22
CA GLY A 304 -22.61 15.84 13.41
C GLY A 304 -23.22 15.14 12.20
N SER A 305 -23.66 13.88 12.36
CA SER A 305 -24.45 13.10 11.39
C SER A 305 -23.91 13.04 9.95
N GLY A 306 -22.60 12.92 9.70
CA GLY A 306 -22.14 12.79 8.31
C GLY A 306 -20.65 12.61 8.06
N PHE A 307 -20.36 11.65 7.19
CA PHE A 307 -19.05 11.20 6.75
C PHE A 307 -18.40 12.24 5.82
N ASN A 308 -17.33 12.86 6.34
CA ASN A 308 -16.21 13.53 5.66
C ASN A 308 -15.55 14.66 6.49
N GLY A 309 -15.91 14.86 7.76
CA GLY A 309 -15.22 15.81 8.62
C GLY A 309 -14.01 15.19 9.30
N SER A 310 -12.83 15.18 8.67
CA SER A 310 -11.60 15.31 9.47
C SER A 310 -11.59 16.75 9.96
N GLY A 311 -11.95 16.92 11.22
CA GLY A 311 -12.15 18.22 11.83
C GLY A 311 -11.22 18.41 13.01
N CYS A 312 -10.77 19.65 13.25
CA CYS A 312 -9.92 20.00 14.38
C CYS A 312 -10.71 20.66 15.53
N GLU A 313 -12.00 20.91 15.35
CA GLU A 313 -12.86 21.48 16.40
C GLU A 313 -13.06 20.50 17.56
N THR A 314 -13.53 21.01 18.70
CA THR A 314 -13.66 20.23 19.93
C THR A 314 -14.73 19.14 19.85
N ASN A 315 -15.68 19.28 18.92
CA ASN A 315 -16.74 18.32 18.62
C ASN A 315 -16.39 17.35 17.47
N GLN A 316 -15.12 17.30 17.07
CA GLN A 316 -14.66 16.52 15.91
C GLN A 316 -13.46 15.64 16.29
N LEU A 317 -13.42 14.42 15.78
CA LEU A 317 -12.26 13.53 15.80
C LEU A 317 -11.63 13.44 14.39
N ASN A 318 -10.35 13.09 14.36
CA ASN A 318 -9.57 12.83 13.16
C ASN A 318 -8.62 11.66 13.43
N LYS A 319 -8.93 10.50 12.84
CA LYS A 319 -8.13 9.27 12.96
C LYS A 319 -7.92 8.86 14.42
N PRO A 320 -8.99 8.58 15.20
CA PRO A 320 -8.83 8.08 16.55
C PRO A 320 -8.19 6.69 16.52
N ILE A 321 -7.15 6.45 17.33
CA ILE A 321 -6.41 5.16 17.31
C ILE A 321 -6.46 4.40 18.63
N ASN A 322 -6.85 5.05 19.73
CA ASN A 322 -6.96 4.42 21.03
C ASN A 322 -8.08 5.03 21.85
N VAL A 323 -8.75 4.19 22.65
CA VAL A 323 -9.85 4.59 23.53
C VAL A 323 -9.71 3.90 24.89
N VAL A 324 -9.93 4.66 25.97
CA VAL A 324 -10.06 4.13 27.35
C VAL A 324 -11.19 4.83 28.08
N VAL A 325 -11.80 4.17 29.06
CA VAL A 325 -12.99 4.69 29.75
C VAL A 325 -12.73 4.84 31.25
N ASP A 326 -13.05 6.00 31.80
CA ASP A 326 -13.21 6.22 33.24
C ASP A 326 -14.70 6.17 33.58
N ARG A 327 -15.16 4.96 33.91
CA ARG A 327 -16.58 4.73 34.22
C ARG A 327 -17.02 5.49 35.47
N ARG A 328 -16.15 5.61 36.48
CA ARG A 328 -16.44 6.34 37.72
C ARG A 328 -16.74 7.81 37.47
N ARG A 329 -16.07 8.41 36.48
CA ARG A 329 -16.28 9.81 36.09
C ARG A 329 -17.17 9.97 34.84
N ASN A 330 -17.68 8.88 34.29
CA ASN A 330 -18.50 8.84 33.07
C ASN A 330 -17.86 9.51 31.85
N HIS A 331 -16.55 9.29 31.67
CA HIS A 331 -15.78 9.87 30.57
C HIS A 331 -15.04 8.82 29.74
N VAL A 332 -14.94 9.08 28.44
CA VAL A 332 -14.11 8.36 27.47
C VAL A 332 -12.94 9.26 27.09
N PHE A 333 -11.73 8.70 27.13
CA PHE A 333 -10.52 9.34 26.65
C PHE A 333 -10.12 8.74 25.31
N ILE A 334 -9.84 9.61 24.35
CA ILE A 334 -9.63 9.22 22.96
C ILE A 334 -8.32 9.82 22.48
N SER A 335 -7.46 8.97 21.92
CA SER A 335 -6.25 9.37 21.22
C SER A 335 -6.64 9.84 19.82
N ASP A 336 -6.81 11.16 19.67
CA ASP A 336 -7.20 11.82 18.43
C ASP A 336 -5.95 12.11 17.58
N SER A 337 -5.38 11.04 17.04
CA SER A 337 -4.00 11.03 16.54
C SER A 337 -3.77 11.95 15.35
N GLY A 338 -4.76 12.09 14.45
CA GLY A 338 -4.68 13.00 13.32
C GLY A 338 -4.62 14.47 13.73
N ASN A 339 -5.13 14.79 14.93
CA ASN A 339 -5.07 16.13 15.53
C ASN A 339 -3.97 16.27 16.60
N MET A 340 -3.14 15.24 16.80
CA MET A 340 -2.04 15.23 17.78
C MET A 340 -2.47 15.65 19.20
N ARG A 341 -3.61 15.13 19.65
CA ARG A 341 -4.21 15.48 20.94
C ARG A 341 -4.89 14.28 21.60
N VAL A 342 -5.10 14.38 22.91
CA VAL A 342 -6.03 13.51 23.63
C VAL A 342 -7.25 14.33 24.00
N VAL A 343 -8.42 13.79 23.68
CA VAL A 343 -9.71 14.42 24.01
C VAL A 343 -10.49 13.56 24.99
N ARG A 344 -11.30 14.23 25.81
CA ARG A 344 -12.24 13.63 26.73
C ARG A 344 -13.66 13.89 26.25
N TRP A 345 -14.49 12.84 26.17
CA TRP A 345 -15.90 12.92 25.83
C TRP A 345 -16.76 12.28 26.94
N PRO A 346 -18.02 12.72 27.15
CA PRO A 346 -18.98 11.98 27.95
C PRO A 346 -19.25 10.59 27.36
N CYS A 347 -19.44 9.56 28.19
CA CYS A 347 -19.80 8.22 27.70
C CYS A 347 -21.19 8.15 27.06
N GLU A 348 -22.09 9.08 27.39
CA GLU A 348 -23.45 9.11 26.85
C GLU A 348 -23.85 10.57 26.55
N ASN A 349 -24.59 10.77 25.46
CA ASN A 349 -25.17 12.06 25.07
C ASN A 349 -24.17 13.22 24.93
N GLY A 350 -22.88 12.92 24.73
CA GLY A 350 -21.85 13.92 24.48
C GLY A 350 -21.98 14.50 23.08
N THR A 351 -22.08 15.82 22.96
CA THR A 351 -22.07 16.52 21.67
C THR A 351 -20.70 17.11 21.33
N ASN A 352 -19.86 17.31 22.34
CA ASN A 352 -18.54 17.93 22.23
C ASN A 352 -17.53 17.20 23.10
N GLY A 353 -16.28 17.18 22.65
CA GLY A 353 -15.14 16.79 23.45
C GLY A 353 -14.44 17.97 24.10
N GLU A 354 -13.54 17.65 25.03
CA GLU A 354 -12.61 18.59 25.65
C GLU A 354 -11.19 18.15 25.35
N VAL A 355 -10.36 19.06 24.84
CA VAL A 355 -8.92 18.78 24.65
C VAL A 355 -8.25 18.83 26.02
N ILE A 356 -7.75 17.69 26.48
CA ILE A 356 -7.07 17.58 27.78
C ILE A 356 -5.55 17.57 27.64
N ILE A 357 -5.03 17.10 26.50
CA ILE A 357 -3.60 17.08 26.20
C ILE A 357 -3.43 17.46 24.73
N SER A 358 -2.61 18.47 24.44
CA SER A 358 -2.30 18.94 23.09
C SER A 358 -0.84 18.69 22.72
N ASN A 359 -0.53 18.69 21.42
CA ASN A 359 0.82 18.54 20.88
C ASN A 359 1.53 17.27 21.36
N ILE A 360 0.79 16.17 21.33
CA ILE A 360 1.26 14.85 21.72
C ILE A 360 1.04 13.88 20.57
N SER A 361 2.09 13.14 20.20
CA SER A 361 1.97 12.06 19.22
C SER A 361 1.51 10.80 19.93
N CYS A 362 0.31 10.87 20.50
CA CYS A 362 -0.27 9.81 21.31
C CYS A 362 -0.54 8.57 20.45
N ARG A 363 -0.20 7.37 20.95
CA ARG A 363 -0.52 6.09 20.28
C ARG A 363 -1.25 5.10 21.17
N GLY A 364 -0.84 4.97 22.41
CA GLY A 364 -1.51 4.17 23.43
C GLY A 364 -2.01 5.05 24.58
N LEU A 365 -3.18 4.71 25.10
CA LEU A 365 -3.70 5.23 26.35
C LEU A 365 -3.82 4.10 27.37
N GLY A 366 -3.63 4.43 28.64
CA GLY A 366 -3.93 3.58 29.78
C GLY A 366 -4.55 4.42 30.88
N ILE A 367 -5.42 3.83 31.69
CA ILE A 367 -6.00 4.50 32.85
C ILE A 367 -5.95 3.57 34.05
N ASP A 368 -5.55 4.09 35.20
CA ASP A 368 -5.52 3.33 36.44
C ASP A 368 -6.83 3.49 37.26
N ASN A 369 -6.91 2.80 38.40
CA ASN A 369 -8.09 2.86 39.29
C ASN A 369 -8.29 4.23 39.96
N ASN A 370 -7.28 5.09 39.97
CA ASN A 370 -7.39 6.47 40.44
C ASN A 370 -7.91 7.41 39.32
N GLY A 371 -7.90 6.93 38.09
CA GLY A 371 -8.18 7.63 36.85
C GLY A 371 -7.04 8.55 36.42
N ASP A 372 -5.81 8.22 36.80
CA ASP A 372 -4.62 8.82 36.23
C ASP A 372 -4.44 8.29 34.81
N LEU A 373 -4.24 9.21 33.85
CA LEU A 373 -4.15 8.89 32.44
C LEU A 373 -2.68 8.73 32.03
N TYR A 374 -2.36 7.60 31.42
CA TYR A 374 -1.05 7.27 30.87
C TYR A 374 -1.11 7.40 29.35
N VAL A 375 -0.17 8.13 28.76
CA VAL A 375 -0.14 8.35 27.31
C VAL A 375 1.27 8.06 26.80
N SER A 376 1.37 7.19 25.79
CA SER A 376 2.62 6.97 25.07
C SER A 376 2.77 7.98 23.93
N ASP A 377 3.86 8.75 23.95
CA ASP A 377 4.26 9.62 22.84
C ASP A 377 5.29 8.89 21.98
N TRP A 378 4.86 8.43 20.80
CA TRP A 378 5.71 7.62 19.93
C TRP A 378 6.84 8.44 19.30
N LYS A 379 6.70 9.77 19.16
CA LYS A 379 7.78 10.61 18.62
C LYS A 379 8.86 10.86 19.66
N LYS A 380 8.47 10.95 20.93
CA LYS A 380 9.40 11.21 22.05
C LYS A 380 9.92 9.94 22.72
N ASN A 381 9.44 8.76 22.33
CA ASN A 381 9.79 7.47 22.93
C ASN A 381 9.62 7.47 24.46
N GLU A 382 8.52 8.05 24.95
CA GLU A 382 8.24 8.20 26.37
C GLU A 382 6.78 7.88 26.69
N VAL A 383 6.53 7.50 27.94
CA VAL A 383 5.20 7.38 28.52
C VAL A 383 5.10 8.37 29.66
N ARG A 384 4.05 9.17 29.63
CA ARG A 384 3.76 10.17 30.66
C ARG A 384 2.44 9.85 31.35
N ARG A 385 2.37 10.19 32.63
CA ARG A 385 1.16 10.10 33.46
C ARG A 385 0.65 11.51 33.78
N TRP A 386 -0.64 11.74 33.56
CA TRP A 386 -1.37 12.94 33.99
C TRP A 386 -2.37 12.56 35.08
N LYS A 387 -2.31 13.28 36.20
CA LYS A 387 -3.37 13.29 37.20
C LYS A 387 -4.43 14.33 36.83
N GLN A 388 -5.60 14.20 37.44
CA GLN A 388 -6.68 15.17 37.24
C GLN A 388 -6.23 16.60 37.58
N GLY A 389 -6.33 17.50 36.60
CA GLY A 389 -5.97 18.92 36.74
C GLY A 389 -4.50 19.25 36.46
N GLU A 390 -3.65 18.25 36.21
CA GLU A 390 -2.28 18.50 35.76
C GLU A 390 -2.26 19.00 34.32
N THR A 391 -1.54 20.09 34.06
CA THR A 391 -1.30 20.62 32.70
C THR A 391 -0.10 19.95 32.03
N GLU A 392 0.81 19.37 32.81
CA GLU A 392 2.01 18.68 32.33
C GLU A 392 2.11 17.28 32.93
N GLY A 393 2.35 16.29 32.08
CA GLY A 393 2.46 14.89 32.50
C GLY A 393 3.86 14.55 32.99
N ALA A 394 3.94 13.79 34.07
CA ALA A 394 5.19 13.26 34.59
C ALA A 394 5.65 12.07 33.74
N ILE A 395 6.92 12.05 33.31
CA ILE A 395 7.50 10.87 32.63
C ILE A 395 7.55 9.72 33.64
N VAL A 396 6.99 8.58 33.26
CA VAL A 396 6.96 7.37 34.09
C VAL A 396 7.70 6.20 33.45
N ALA A 397 7.96 6.25 32.14
CA ALA A 397 8.83 5.30 31.43
C ALA A 397 9.39 5.92 30.14
N GLY A 398 10.57 5.49 29.71
CA GLY A 398 11.21 5.95 28.47
C GLY A 398 11.89 7.33 28.58
N GLY A 399 12.09 8.00 27.43
CA GLY A 399 12.67 9.35 27.35
C GLY A 399 14.19 9.42 27.18
N ASN A 400 14.90 8.29 27.15
CA ASN A 400 16.37 8.23 27.02
C ASN A 400 16.86 7.96 25.58
N GLY A 401 15.99 7.99 24.58
CA GLY A 401 16.33 7.67 23.20
C GLY A 401 16.61 6.17 22.98
N TRP A 402 17.06 5.83 21.76
CA TRP A 402 17.47 4.48 21.40
C TRP A 402 18.94 4.30 21.81
N SER A 403 19.26 3.22 22.55
CA SER A 403 20.63 2.86 22.92
C SER A 403 21.33 2.07 21.82
#